data_AF-A0A351SUH0-F1
#
_entry.id   AF-A0A351SUH0-F1
#
_cell.length_a   1.000
_cell.length_b   1.000
_cell.length_c   1.000
_cell.angle_alpha   90.00
_cell.angle_beta   90.00
_cell.angle_gamma   90.00
#
_symmetry.space_group_name_H-M   'P 1'
#
loop_
_entity.id
_entity.type
_entity.pdbx_description
1 polymer ?
#
loop_
_entity_poly.entity_id
_entity_poly.type
_entity_poly.pdbx_seq_one_letter_code
_entity_poly.pdbx_strand_id
1 'polypeptide(L)' 'MDIMMPGMDGWEATRTLRSNPETQDIPILAATALFRESDLKSCIEAGCNDYIVKPFTFQELQGKVKEFISASNESVQ' A
#
# COMPACT_ATOMS: atom_id res chain seq x y z
N MET A 1 -1.83 -2.68 -3.29
CA MET A 1 -3.29 -2.50 -3.34
C MET A 1 -3.63 -1.59 -4.49
N ASP A 2 -4.44 -2.02 -5.46
CA ASP A 2 -4.99 -1.09 -6.44
C ASP A 2 -6.13 -0.29 -5.79
N ILE A 3 -6.08 1.03 -5.89
CA ILE A 3 -7.12 1.89 -5.29
C ILE A 3 -8.40 1.89 -6.12
N MET A 4 -8.25 1.88 -7.44
CA MET A 4 -9.37 1.97 -8.37
C MET A 4 -9.78 0.56 -8.80
N MET A 5 -10.58 -0.10 -7.97
CA MET A 5 -11.12 -1.44 -8.25
C MET A 5 -12.65 -1.40 -8.44
N PRO A 6 -13.22 -2.23 -9.34
CA PRO A 6 -14.66 -2.37 -9.47
C PRO A 6 -15.26 -3.14 -8.28
N GLY A 7 -16.44 -2.73 -7.82
CA GLY A 7 -17.12 -3.33 -6.67
C GLY A 7 -16.63 -2.75 -5.36
N MET A 8 -15.58 -3.34 -4.78
CA MET A 8 -14.94 -2.87 -3.55
C MET A 8 -13.72 -2.03 -3.91
N ASP A 9 -13.62 -0.82 -3.38
CA ASP A 9 -12.45 0.03 -3.61
C ASP A 9 -11.25 -0.42 -2.76
N GLY A 10 -10.05 0.02 -3.15
CA GLY A 10 -8.83 -0.34 -2.44
C GLY A 10 -8.75 0.22 -1.01
N TRP A 11 -9.52 1.25 -0.68
CA TRP A 11 -9.56 1.80 0.67
C TRP A 11 -10.32 0.88 1.61
N GLU A 12 -11.49 0.40 1.19
CA GLU A 12 -12.29 -0.56 1.92
C GLU A 12 -11.54 -1.89 2.10
N ALA A 13 -10.87 -2.36 1.04
CA ALA A 13 -10.03 -3.55 1.12
C ALA A 13 -8.87 -3.37 2.12
N THR A 14 -8.19 -2.21 2.10
CA THR A 14 -7.11 -1.90 3.04
C THR A 14 -7.63 -1.86 4.48
N ARG A 15 -8.75 -1.18 4.74
CA ARG A 15 -9.37 -1.14 6.08
C ARG A 15 -9.75 -2.53 6.57
N THR A 16 -10.28 -3.38 5.68
CA THR A 16 -10.61 -4.77 6.00
C THR A 16 -9.37 -5.56 6.40
N LEU A 17 -8.28 -5.45 5.63
CA LEU A 17 -7.00 -6.11 5.96
C LEU A 17 -6.42 -5.63 7.29
N ARG A 18 -6.52 -4.32 7.59
CA ARG A 18 -6.07 -3.76 8.87
C ARG A 18 -6.93 -4.15 10.07
N SER A 19 -8.20 -4.45 9.85
CA SER A 19 -9.11 -4.88 10.92
C SER A 19 -8.94 -6.35 11.35
N ASN A 20 -8.28 -7.17 10.53
CA ASN A 20 -8.06 -8.59 10.81
C ASN A 20 -6.67 -8.80 11.45
N PRO A 21 -6.58 -9.36 12.68
CA PRO A 21 -5.32 -9.61 13.37
C PRO A 21 -4.30 -10.45 12.60
N GLU A 22 -4.75 -11.34 11.70
CA GLU A 22 -3.86 -12.18 10.91
C GLU A 22 -3.21 -11.42 9.73
N THR A 23 -3.81 -10.31 9.29
CA THR A 23 -3.35 -9.54 8.12
C THR A 23 -2.95 -8.10 8.45
N GLN A 24 -3.23 -7.63 9.67
CA GLN A 24 -3.06 -6.24 10.06
C GLN A 24 -1.62 -5.73 9.95
N ASP A 25 -0.62 -6.61 10.00
CA ASP A 25 0.80 -6.26 9.95
C ASP A 25 1.42 -6.41 8.55
N ILE A 26 0.67 -6.95 7.57
CA ILE A 26 1.17 -7.12 6.20
C ILE A 26 1.40 -5.74 5.57
N PRO A 27 2.59 -5.42 5.02
CA PRO A 27 2.82 -4.15 4.36
C PRO A 27 1.92 -3.95 3.14
N ILE A 28 1.27 -2.78 3.04
CA ILE A 28 0.36 -2.41 1.95
C ILE A 28 0.94 -1.19 1.21
N LEU A 29 1.41 -1.43 -0.02
CA LEU A 29 1.77 -0.39 -0.99
C LEU A 29 0.55 -0.06 -1.87
N ALA A 30 0.01 1.15 -1.77
CA ALA A 30 -1.08 1.61 -2.63
C ALA A 30 -0.58 1.91 -4.05
N ALA A 31 -1.28 1.43 -5.07
CA ALA A 31 -1.03 1.73 -6.47
C ALA A 31 -2.18 2.60 -6.98
N THR A 32 -1.92 3.87 -7.26
CA THR A 32 -2.97 4.85 -7.51
C THR A 32 -2.72 5.66 -8.77
N ALA A 33 -3.77 6.03 -9.50
CA ALA A 33 -3.70 7.05 -10.56
C ALA A 33 -3.98 8.46 -10.01
N LEU A 34 -4.31 8.55 -8.72
CA LEU A 34 -4.66 9.78 -8.04
C LEU A 34 -3.40 10.49 -7.53
N PHE A 35 -3.25 11.77 -7.85
CA PHE A 35 -2.08 12.58 -7.48
C PHE A 35 -2.46 13.86 -6.72
N ARG A 36 -3.66 13.91 -6.12
CA ARG A 36 -4.02 15.03 -5.24
C ARG A 36 -3.56 14.73 -3.83
N GLU A 37 -3.17 15.77 -3.08
CA GLU A 37 -2.83 15.64 -1.66
C GLU A 37 -3.94 14.97 -0.84
N SER A 38 -5.21 15.23 -1.18
CA SER A 38 -6.35 14.57 -0.55
C SER A 38 -6.31 13.05 -0.70
N ASP A 39 -5.91 12.57 -1.88
CA ASP A 39 -5.87 11.14 -2.21
C ASP A 39 -4.70 10.45 -1.50
N LEU A 40 -3.58 11.16 -1.33
CA LEU A 40 -2.44 10.71 -0.52
C LEU A 40 -2.81 10.62 0.96
N LYS A 41 -3.54 11.62 1.48
CA LYS A 41 -4.04 11.60 2.86
C LYS A 41 -4.95 10.40 3.10
N SER A 42 -5.86 10.12 2.15
CA SER A 42 -6.73 8.94 2.22
C SER A 42 -5.95 7.61 2.21
N CYS A 43 -4.81 7.52 1.52
CA CYS A 43 -3.93 6.33 1.61
C CYS A 43 -3.49 6.06 3.03
N ILE A 44 -2.95 7.10 3.67
CA ILE A 44 -2.41 6.97 5.03
C ILE A 44 -3.52 6.70 6.03
N GLU A 45 -4.66 7.41 5.90
CA GLU A 45 -5.83 7.20 6.76
C GLU A 45 -6.46 5.80 6.60
N ALA A 46 -6.42 5.21 5.41
CA ALA A 46 -6.86 3.84 5.18
C ALA A 46 -5.91 2.79 5.79
N GLY A 47 -4.69 3.18 6.14
CA GLY A 47 -3.66 2.31 6.70
C GLY A 47 -2.67 1.75 5.68
N CYS A 48 -2.51 2.38 4.51
CA CYS A 48 -1.41 2.04 3.60
C CYS A 48 -0.07 2.49 4.19
N ASN A 49 0.99 1.71 3.98
CA ASN A 49 2.34 2.06 4.43
C ASN A 49 3.00 3.08 3.51
N ASP A 50 2.71 3.00 2.21
CA ASP A 50 3.22 3.89 1.19
C ASP A 50 2.35 3.81 -0.07
N TYR A 51 2.70 4.58 -1.10
CA TYR A 51 2.04 4.59 -2.39
C TYR A 51 3.02 4.61 -3.57
N ILE A 52 2.52 4.22 -4.74
CA ILE A 52 3.18 4.33 -6.04
C ILE A 52 2.17 4.82 -7.07
N VAL A 53 2.57 5.82 -7.86
CA VAL A 53 1.69 6.52 -8.82
C VAL A 53 1.74 5.82 -10.17
N LYS A 54 0.58 5.50 -10.75
CA LYS A 54 0.45 4.95 -12.10
C LYS A 54 0.52 6.08 -13.14
N PRO A 55 1.18 5.88 -14.30
CA PRO A 55 1.99 4.70 -14.64
C PRO A 55 3.35 4.71 -13.92
N PHE A 56 3.82 3.54 -13.52
CA PHE A 56 5.15 3.33 -12.93
C PHE A 56 5.93 2.27 -13.71
N THR A 57 7.25 2.35 -13.63
CA THR A 57 8.20 1.40 -14.18
C THR A 57 8.41 0.21 -13.25
N PHE A 58 8.97 -0.87 -13.79
CA PHE A 58 9.35 -2.03 -12.98
C PHE A 58 10.41 -1.66 -11.93
N GLN A 59 11.33 -0.76 -12.25
CA GLN A 59 12.40 -0.29 -11.39
C GLN A 59 11.84 0.47 -10.17
N GLU A 60 10.87 1.37 -10.38
CA GLU A 60 10.20 2.09 -9.30
C GLU A 60 9.46 1.14 -8.35
N LEU A 61 8.69 0.19 -8.91
CA LEU A 61 8.01 -0.83 -8.12
C LEU A 61 9.00 -1.70 -7.34
N GLN A 62 10.08 -2.13 -7.98
CA GLN A 62 11.11 -2.95 -7.36
C GLN A 62 11.80 -2.22 -6.19
N GLY A 63 12.02 -0.90 -6.33
CA GLY A 63 12.53 -0.05 -5.24
C GLY A 63 11.61 -0.10 -4.02
N LYS A 64 10.33 0.22 -4.20
CA LYS A 64 9.33 0.19 -3.12
C LYS A 64 9.18 -1.18 -2.46
N VAL A 65 9.15 -2.25 -3.25
CA VAL A 65 9.02 -3.61 -2.70
C VAL A 65 10.25 -4.00 -1.87
N LYS A 66 11.46 -3.61 -2.29
CA LYS A 66 12.69 -3.88 -1.54
C LYS A 66 12.70 -3.18 -0.18
N GLU A 67 12.16 -1.97 -0.08
CA GLU A 67 12.03 -1.24 1.20
C GLU A 67 11.23 -2.07 2.22
N PHE A 68 10.12 -2.70 1.80
CA PHE A 68 9.29 -3.53 2.70
C PHE A 68 9.86 -4.91 3.03
N ILE A 69 10.54 -5.56 2.08
CA ILE A 69 11.17 -6.87 2.32
C ILE A 69 12.39 -6.74 3.23
N SER A 70 13.20 -5.69 3.05
CA SER A 70 14.42 -5.49 3.85
C SER A 70 14.08 -5.18 5.31
N ALA A 71 13.04 -4.38 5.55
CA ALA A 71 12.54 -4.09 6.89
C ALA A 71 11.98 -5.33 7.62
N SER A 72 11.52 -6.35 6.87
CA SER A 72 10.98 -7.59 7.44
C SER A 72 12.07 -8.60 7.84
N ASN A 73 13.30 -8.41 7.39
CA ASN A 73 14.43 -9.32 7.66
C ASN A 73 15.32 -8.88 8.84
N GLU A 74 15.12 -7.68 9.39
CA GLU A 74 15.90 -7.17 10.54
C GLU A 74 15.40 -7.67 11.90
N SER A 75 14.35 -8.50 11.94
CA SER A 75 13.85 -9.14 13.18
C SER A 75 14.58 -10.44 13.57
N VAL A 76 15.72 -10.74 12.92
CA VAL A 76 16.58 -11.88 13.28
C VAL A 76 18.03 -11.40 13.45
N GLN A 77 18.30 -10.67 14.53
CA GLN A 77 19.61 -10.62 15.20
C GLN A 77 19.42 -10.49 16.70
#